data_AF-A0A973IH05-F1
#
_entry.id   AF-A0A973IH05-F1
#
_cell.length_a   1.000
_cell.length_b   1.000
_cell.length_c   1.000
_cell.angle_alpha   90.00
_cell.angle_beta   90.00
_cell.angle_gamma   90.00
#
_symmetry.space_group_name_H-M   'P 1'
#
loop_
_entity.id
_entity.type
_entity.pdbx_description
1 polymer ?
#
loop_
_entity_poly.entity_id
_entity_poly.type
_entity_poly.pdbx_seq_one_letter_code
_entity_poly.pdbx_strand_id
1 'polypeptide(L)'
;MPQPEPQAAAGTLHDVKTAVLVSSGRHPVSGRAGRAREDARAVEMGLSLVGADLSLVHAGDPEQASLRESLEGYLGMYHGLDGGRPGDERGGQLSLLPLRAGEDAVPLLVAWLERSGVKLALTGQRAECGEGSGMVGYLLAERLGWAIATGVAAIERCDAESVTVLQALPQGQRRRLEIRLP
;
A
#
# COMPACT_ATOMS: atom_id res chain seq x y z
N MET A 1 -34.90 25.82 -9.82
CA MET A 1 -33.85 25.64 -8.79
C MET A 1 -32.75 24.81 -9.41
N PRO A 2 -31.56 25.38 -9.70
CA PRO A 2 -30.42 24.55 -10.07
C PRO A 2 -29.95 23.75 -8.85
N GLN A 3 -29.67 22.46 -9.05
CA GLN A 3 -29.08 21.62 -8.02
C GLN A 3 -27.61 22.02 -7.79
N PRO A 4 -27.09 21.92 -6.55
CA PRO A 4 -25.69 22.23 -6.30
C PRO A 4 -24.81 21.17 -6.98
N GLU A 5 -23.87 21.63 -7.81
CA GLU A 5 -22.82 20.79 -8.38
C GLU A 5 -21.93 20.24 -7.25
N PRO A 6 -21.48 18.98 -7.32
CA PRO A 6 -20.50 18.46 -6.37
C PRO A 6 -19.16 19.17 -6.63
N GLN A 7 -18.87 20.17 -5.81
CA GLN A 7 -17.58 20.82 -5.76
C GLN A 7 -16.58 19.81 -5.20
N ALA A 8 -15.88 19.11 -6.09
CA ALA A 8 -14.71 18.31 -5.76
C ALA A 8 -13.62 19.28 -5.26
N ALA A 9 -13.59 19.49 -3.94
CA ALA A 9 -12.46 20.09 -3.28
C ALA A 9 -11.29 19.12 -3.42
N ALA A 10 -10.45 19.35 -4.43
CA ALA A 10 -9.13 18.74 -4.54
C ALA A 10 -8.27 19.25 -3.38
N GLY A 11 -8.46 18.67 -2.19
CA GLY A 11 -7.60 18.89 -1.05
C GLY A 11 -6.23 18.30 -1.36
N THR A 12 -5.21 19.13 -1.31
CA THR A 12 -3.79 18.80 -1.47
C THR A 12 -3.42 17.59 -0.58
N LEU A 13 -3.05 16.45 -1.19
CA LEU A 13 -2.89 15.13 -0.54
C LEU A 13 -1.49 14.89 0.08
N HIS A 14 -0.68 15.93 0.28
CA HIS A 14 0.77 15.80 0.14
C HIS A 14 1.63 15.85 1.42
N ASP A 15 1.13 15.50 2.62
CA ASP A 15 1.98 15.58 3.84
C ASP A 15 1.94 14.36 4.78
N VAL A 16 1.40 13.23 4.33
CA VAL A 16 1.35 12.00 5.13
C VAL A 16 2.35 10.97 4.60
N LYS A 17 3.35 10.65 5.42
CA LYS A 17 4.31 9.58 5.10
C LYS A 17 3.58 8.25 4.99
N THR A 18 3.51 7.73 3.78
CA THR A 18 2.69 6.56 3.41
C THR A 18 3.58 5.42 2.91
N ALA A 19 3.28 4.20 3.35
CA ALA A 19 3.94 3.01 2.85
C ALA A 19 2.94 1.96 2.35
N VAL A 20 3.36 1.17 1.36
CA VAL A 20 2.63 -0.03 0.94
C VAL A 20 3.46 -1.26 1.23
N LEU A 21 2.84 -2.20 1.95
CA LEU A 21 3.43 -3.52 2.17
C LEU A 21 3.06 -4.39 0.98
N VAL A 22 4.08 -4.84 0.25
CA VAL A 22 3.93 -5.60 -0.99
C VAL A 22 4.48 -7.00 -0.82
N SER A 23 3.86 -7.96 -1.49
CA SER A 23 4.19 -9.38 -1.46
C SER A 23 4.39 -9.94 -2.87
N SER A 24 4.96 -11.13 -2.96
CA SER A 24 5.13 -11.82 -4.24
C SER A 24 3.78 -12.36 -4.72
N GLY A 25 3.44 -12.07 -5.97
CA GLY A 25 2.26 -12.60 -6.65
C GLY A 25 2.61 -13.52 -7.81
N ARG A 26 1.56 -14.06 -8.43
CA ARG A 26 1.69 -14.91 -9.62
C ARG A 26 0.68 -14.52 -10.68
N HIS A 27 1.12 -14.58 -11.93
CA HIS A 27 0.20 -14.42 -13.05
C HIS A 27 -0.81 -15.59 -13.03
N PRO A 28 -2.14 -15.33 -13.08
CA PRO A 28 -3.16 -16.36 -12.86
C PRO A 28 -3.17 -17.45 -13.92
N VAL A 29 -2.72 -17.12 -15.14
CA VAL A 29 -2.65 -18.08 -16.27
C VAL A 29 -1.27 -18.77 -16.36
N SER A 30 -0.18 -18.02 -16.50
CA SER A 30 1.16 -18.59 -16.71
C SER A 30 1.90 -19.01 -15.43
N GLY A 31 1.44 -18.62 -14.24
CA GLY A 31 2.11 -18.91 -12.98
C GLY A 31 3.44 -18.16 -12.75
N ARG A 32 3.85 -17.32 -13.72
CA ARG A 32 5.07 -16.51 -13.67
C ARG A 32 5.01 -15.56 -12.48
N ALA A 33 6.16 -15.34 -11.85
CA ALA A 33 6.26 -14.41 -10.74
C ALA A 33 5.89 -12.99 -11.18
N GLY A 34 5.30 -12.24 -10.27
CA GLY A 34 4.91 -10.87 -10.52
C GLY A 34 4.42 -10.18 -9.26
N ARG A 35 3.73 -9.06 -9.45
CA ARG A 35 3.04 -8.34 -8.39
C ARG A 35 1.81 -9.12 -7.95
N ALA A 36 1.56 -9.19 -6.64
CA ALA A 36 0.25 -9.57 -6.16
C ALA A 36 -0.78 -8.50 -6.55
N ARG A 37 -1.94 -8.93 -7.04
CA ARG A 37 -2.96 -8.06 -7.65
C ARG A 37 -3.51 -7.04 -6.66
N GLU A 38 -3.80 -7.48 -5.44
CA GLU A 38 -4.35 -6.61 -4.41
C GLU A 38 -3.31 -5.60 -3.89
N ASP A 39 -2.07 -6.04 -3.73
CA ASP A 39 -0.96 -5.16 -3.38
C ASP A 39 -0.71 -4.13 -4.49
N ALA A 40 -0.78 -4.52 -5.76
CA ALA A 40 -0.65 -3.58 -6.87
C ALA A 40 -1.75 -2.50 -6.83
N ARG A 41 -2.98 -2.86 -6.45
CA ARG A 41 -4.05 -1.88 -6.24
C ARG A 41 -3.78 -0.97 -5.04
N ALA A 42 -3.20 -1.49 -3.96
CA ALA A 42 -2.77 -0.68 -2.83
C ALA A 42 -1.65 0.32 -3.24
N VAL A 43 -0.71 -0.12 -4.07
CA VAL A 43 0.32 0.76 -4.67
C VAL A 43 -0.31 1.84 -5.52
N GLU A 44 -1.28 1.52 -6.39
CA GLU A 44 -1.99 2.51 -7.21
C GLU A 44 -2.69 3.58 -6.36
N MET A 45 -3.36 3.18 -5.27
CA MET A 45 -3.98 4.13 -4.33
C MET A 45 -2.93 5.00 -3.63
N GLY A 46 -1.81 4.41 -3.20
CA GLY A 46 -0.70 5.13 -2.57
C GLY A 46 0.00 6.12 -3.52
N LEU A 47 0.23 5.73 -4.77
CA LEU A 47 0.83 6.59 -5.80
C LEU A 47 -0.08 7.75 -6.15
N SER A 48 -1.39 7.50 -6.22
CA SER A 48 -2.38 8.57 -6.42
C SER A 48 -2.42 9.55 -5.24
N LEU A 49 -2.01 9.11 -4.05
CA LEU A 49 -2.00 9.91 -2.83
C LEU A 49 -0.74 10.75 -2.69
N VAL A 50 0.44 10.13 -2.72
CA VAL A 50 1.73 10.78 -2.40
C VAL A 50 2.74 10.77 -3.56
N GLY A 51 2.35 10.25 -4.73
CA GLY A 51 3.23 10.19 -5.89
C GLY A 51 4.52 9.41 -5.63
N ALA A 52 5.65 9.98 -6.02
CA ALA A 52 6.97 9.37 -5.89
C ALA A 52 7.46 9.24 -4.44
N ASP A 53 6.83 9.92 -3.48
CA ASP A 53 7.17 9.83 -2.04
C ASP A 53 6.65 8.53 -1.39
N LEU A 54 5.91 7.71 -2.13
CA LEU A 54 5.43 6.41 -1.66
C LEU A 54 6.60 5.48 -1.35
N SER A 55 6.59 4.88 -0.15
CA SER A 55 7.56 3.85 0.22
C SER A 55 6.97 2.46 0.00
N LEU A 56 7.63 1.61 -0.80
CA LEU A 56 7.28 0.19 -0.85
C LEU A 56 8.12 -0.62 0.11
N VAL A 57 7.52 -1.64 0.73
CA VAL A 57 8.21 -2.53 1.67
C VAL A 57 7.83 -3.97 1.38
N HIS A 58 8.84 -4.83 1.24
CA HIS A 58 8.67 -6.26 1.12
C HIS A 58 9.44 -6.96 2.25
N ALA A 59 8.83 -7.95 2.89
CA ALA A 59 9.51 -8.85 3.81
C ALA A 59 9.62 -10.23 3.15
N GLY A 60 10.84 -10.68 2.89
CA GLY A 60 11.07 -11.92 2.16
C GLY A 60 12.53 -12.31 2.03
N ASP A 61 12.76 -13.48 1.45
CA ASP A 61 14.08 -14.08 1.31
C ASP A 61 14.80 -13.49 0.09
N PRO A 62 15.92 -12.74 0.26
CA PRO A 62 16.67 -12.18 -0.86
C PRO A 62 17.21 -13.23 -1.83
N GLU A 63 17.41 -14.47 -1.37
CA GLU A 63 17.93 -15.57 -2.19
C GLU A 63 16.84 -16.25 -3.03
N GLN A 64 15.56 -15.86 -2.85
CA GLN A 64 14.48 -16.39 -3.65
C GLN A 64 14.58 -15.90 -5.10
N ALA A 65 14.87 -16.83 -6.02
CA ALA A 65 15.12 -16.50 -7.44
C ALA A 65 14.00 -15.69 -8.13
N SER A 66 12.74 -15.92 -7.76
CA SER A 66 11.58 -15.23 -8.32
C SER A 66 11.31 -13.85 -7.71
N LEU A 67 11.98 -13.50 -6.61
CA LEU A 67 11.71 -12.27 -5.86
C LEU A 67 11.99 -11.04 -6.71
N ARG A 68 13.14 -11.02 -7.40
CA ARG A 68 13.55 -9.88 -8.23
C ARG A 68 12.48 -9.50 -9.25
N GLU A 69 11.92 -10.49 -9.96
CA GLU A 69 10.87 -10.26 -10.97
C GLU A 69 9.60 -9.66 -10.34
N SER A 70 9.20 -10.13 -9.16
CA SER A 70 8.08 -9.57 -8.40
C SER A 70 8.34 -8.11 -8.00
N LEU A 71 9.51 -7.81 -7.45
CA LEU A 71 9.86 -6.47 -6.97
C LEU A 71 10.04 -5.45 -8.11
N GLU A 72 10.66 -5.86 -9.22
CA GLU A 72 10.79 -5.05 -10.44
C GLU A 72 9.41 -4.66 -11.00
N GLY A 73 8.44 -5.57 -10.94
CA GLY A 73 7.07 -5.28 -11.34
C GLY A 73 6.46 -4.11 -10.57
N TYR A 74 6.75 -3.98 -9.26
CA TYR A 74 6.30 -2.86 -8.44
C TYR A 74 7.06 -1.57 -8.72
N LEU A 75 8.38 -1.64 -8.88
CA LEU A 75 9.20 -0.47 -9.23
C LEU A 75 8.76 0.13 -10.58
N GLY A 76 8.37 -0.71 -11.54
CA GLY A 76 7.80 -0.26 -12.81
C GLY A 76 6.50 0.55 -12.68
N MET A 77 5.78 0.48 -11.55
CA MET A 77 4.57 1.28 -11.32
C MET A 77 4.85 2.77 -11.10
N TYR A 78 6.09 3.14 -10.78
CA TYR A 78 6.49 4.54 -10.65
C TYR A 78 6.78 5.21 -12.01
N HIS A 79 6.76 4.43 -13.10
CA HIS A 79 7.04 4.94 -14.43
C HIS A 79 6.00 5.98 -14.86
N GLY A 80 6.45 7.12 -15.37
CA GLY A 80 5.59 8.20 -15.89
C GLY A 80 5.01 9.12 -14.82
N LEU A 81 5.53 9.07 -13.58
CA LEU A 81 5.25 10.10 -12.59
C LEU A 81 6.12 11.33 -12.88
N ASP A 82 5.51 12.43 -13.32
CA ASP A 82 6.14 13.71 -13.68
C ASP A 82 6.64 14.52 -12.45
N GLY A 83 7.10 13.84 -11.41
CA GLY A 83 7.50 14.41 -10.12
C GLY A 83 8.99 14.32 -9.79
N GLY A 84 9.79 13.61 -10.60
CA GLY A 84 11.24 13.73 -10.52
C GLY A 84 11.62 15.13 -11.00
N ARG A 85 12.28 15.94 -10.16
CA ARG A 85 12.87 17.21 -10.64
C ARG A 85 13.69 16.92 -11.90
N PRO A 86 13.89 17.87 -12.82
CA PRO A 86 14.85 17.69 -13.91
C PRO A 86 16.22 17.33 -13.31
N GLY A 87 16.68 16.08 -13.50
CA GLY A 87 17.89 15.54 -12.86
C GLY A 87 17.67 14.70 -11.59
N ASP A 88 16.43 14.44 -11.19
CA ASP A 88 16.06 13.55 -10.07
C ASP A 88 15.77 12.16 -10.62
N GLU A 89 16.81 11.35 -10.74
CA GLU A 89 16.75 9.92 -11.08
C GLU A 89 16.23 9.07 -9.91
N ARG A 90 15.63 9.68 -8.87
CA ARG A 90 14.98 8.94 -7.78
C ARG A 90 13.68 8.34 -8.30
N GLY A 91 13.82 7.23 -9.02
CA GLY A 91 12.73 6.29 -9.24
C GLY A 91 12.17 5.79 -7.90
N GLY A 92 11.02 5.13 -7.97
CA GLY A 92 10.35 4.61 -6.77
C GLY A 92 11.26 3.81 -5.85
N GLN A 93 11.07 3.94 -4.54
CA GLN A 93 11.84 3.22 -3.55
C GLN A 93 11.12 1.96 -3.08
N LEU A 94 11.85 0.84 -3.04
CA LEU A 94 11.41 -0.40 -2.43
C LEU A 94 12.45 -0.87 -1.40
N SER A 95 11.99 -1.07 -0.16
CA SER A 95 12.79 -1.63 0.92
C SER A 95 12.56 -3.13 1.03
N LEU A 96 13.62 -3.91 0.88
CA LEU A 96 13.61 -5.34 1.18
C LEU A 96 14.03 -5.57 2.63
N LEU A 97 13.14 -6.16 3.43
CA LEU A 97 13.40 -6.61 4.78
C LEU A 97 13.73 -8.11 4.71
N PRO A 98 15.00 -8.52 4.94
CA PRO A 98 15.37 -9.92 4.85
C PRO A 98 14.60 -10.76 5.88
N LEU A 99 13.92 -11.78 5.39
CA LEU A 99 13.13 -12.72 6.18
C LEU A 99 13.35 -14.12 5.63
N ARG A 100 13.71 -15.08 6.48
CA ARG A 100 13.93 -16.47 6.02
C ARG A 100 12.60 -17.15 5.73
N ALA A 101 12.64 -18.15 4.85
CA ALA A 101 11.47 -18.97 4.56
C ALA A 101 10.89 -19.58 5.85
N GLY A 102 9.59 -19.36 6.09
CA GLY A 102 8.86 -19.87 7.26
C GLY A 102 8.90 -18.97 8.49
N GLU A 103 9.64 -17.86 8.47
CA GLU A 103 9.57 -16.86 9.54
C GLU A 103 8.31 -15.99 9.43
N ASP A 104 7.81 -15.52 10.57
CA ASP A 104 6.69 -14.57 10.64
C ASP A 104 7.18 -13.17 10.24
N ALA A 105 6.55 -12.59 9.22
CA ALA A 105 6.86 -11.24 8.73
C ALA A 105 6.37 -10.13 9.68
N VAL A 106 5.35 -10.39 10.50
CA VAL A 106 4.68 -9.36 11.31
C VAL A 106 5.63 -8.67 12.28
N PRO A 107 6.44 -9.34 13.11
CA PRO A 107 7.39 -8.68 14.00
C PRO A 107 8.35 -7.73 13.26
N LEU A 108 8.84 -8.15 12.08
CA LEU A 108 9.77 -7.38 11.28
C LEU A 108 9.12 -6.13 10.68
N LEU A 109 7.89 -6.28 10.17
CA LEU A 109 7.10 -5.19 9.62
C LEU A 109 6.69 -4.16 10.68
N VAL A 110 6.27 -4.60 11.87
CA VAL A 110 5.99 -3.73 13.03
C VAL A 110 7.22 -2.88 13.34
N ALA A 111 8.37 -3.53 13.54
CA ALA A 111 9.60 -2.84 13.90
C ALA A 111 10.06 -1.84 12.82
N TRP A 112 9.82 -2.14 11.55
CA TRP A 112 10.08 -1.20 10.46
C TRP A 112 9.13 -0.01 10.49
N LEU A 113 7.82 -0.25 10.64
CA LEU A 113 6.80 0.81 10.70
C LEU A 113 7.08 1.81 11.83
N GLU A 114 7.36 1.32 13.03
CA GLU A 114 7.71 2.15 14.21
C GLU A 114 8.91 3.08 13.96
N ARG A 115 9.93 2.61 13.24
CA ARG A 115 11.15 3.40 12.95
C ARG A 115 11.02 4.29 11.72
N SER A 116 10.08 3.99 10.83
CA SER A 116 9.94 4.66 9.55
C SER A 116 9.30 6.06 9.66
N GLY A 117 8.51 6.31 10.70
CA GLY A 117 7.67 7.51 10.79
C GLY A 117 6.48 7.52 9.81
N VAL A 118 6.18 6.39 9.18
CA VAL A 118 4.95 6.19 8.40
C VAL A 118 3.75 6.39 9.31
N LYS A 119 2.72 7.07 8.80
CA LYS A 119 1.45 7.28 9.49
C LYS A 119 0.27 6.61 8.80
N LEU A 120 0.47 6.13 7.57
CA LEU A 120 -0.54 5.40 6.80
C LEU A 120 0.14 4.21 6.11
N ALA A 121 -0.30 3.01 6.44
CA ALA A 121 0.14 1.78 5.79
C ALA A 121 -0.99 1.18 4.96
N LEU A 122 -0.71 0.85 3.70
CA LEU A 122 -1.63 0.15 2.81
C LEU A 122 -1.12 -1.29 2.59
N THR A 123 -2.04 -2.24 2.50
CA THR A 123 -1.73 -3.64 2.19
C THR A 123 -2.79 -4.19 1.24
N GLY A 124 -2.47 -5.24 0.48
CA GLY A 124 -3.50 -6.13 -0.05
C GLY A 124 -4.29 -6.79 1.07
N GLN A 125 -5.45 -7.36 0.75
CA GLN A 125 -6.27 -8.05 1.75
C GLN A 125 -5.70 -9.45 2.03
N ARG A 126 -5.14 -10.10 1.01
CA ARG A 126 -4.60 -11.45 1.13
C ARG A 126 -3.43 -11.67 0.17
N ALA A 127 -2.36 -12.26 0.69
CA ALA A 127 -1.22 -12.67 -0.13
C ALA A 127 -1.59 -13.82 -1.08
N GLU A 128 -1.05 -13.79 -2.29
CA GLU A 128 -1.23 -14.85 -3.30
C GLU A 128 -0.24 -16.01 -3.12
N CYS A 129 0.89 -15.74 -2.45
CA CYS A 129 1.93 -16.73 -2.16
C CYS A 129 2.14 -16.85 -0.65
N GLY A 130 2.60 -18.03 -0.20
CA GLY A 130 2.80 -18.34 1.22
C GLY A 130 1.51 -18.79 1.90
N GLU A 131 1.37 -18.48 3.19
CA GLU A 131 0.21 -18.88 4.00
C GLU A 131 -1.09 -18.23 3.49
N GLY A 132 -1.01 -16.97 3.04
CA GLY A 132 -2.17 -16.24 2.54
C GLY A 132 -3.31 -16.20 3.56
N SER A 133 -3.02 -15.96 4.84
CA SER A 133 -4.06 -15.94 5.90
C SER A 133 -4.99 -14.72 5.82
N GLY A 134 -4.51 -13.63 5.22
CA GLY A 134 -5.20 -12.33 5.25
C GLY A 134 -5.11 -11.61 6.60
N MET A 135 -4.26 -12.10 7.51
CA MET A 135 -4.17 -11.59 8.88
C MET A 135 -3.16 -10.46 9.07
N VAL A 136 -2.21 -10.27 8.14
CA VAL A 136 -1.09 -9.32 8.31
C VAL A 136 -1.57 -7.92 8.66
N GLY A 137 -2.53 -7.35 7.92
CA GLY A 137 -3.06 -6.01 8.22
C GLY A 137 -3.68 -5.90 9.62
N TYR A 138 -4.42 -6.92 10.05
CA TYR A 138 -5.04 -6.96 11.38
C TYR A 138 -4.00 -7.07 12.49
N LEU A 139 -3.01 -7.95 12.34
CA LEU A 139 -1.95 -8.16 13.33
C LEU A 139 -1.04 -6.93 13.47
N LEU A 140 -0.79 -6.22 12.37
CA LEU A 140 -0.07 -4.95 12.40
C LEU A 140 -0.85 -3.89 13.16
N ALA A 141 -2.14 -3.73 12.86
CA ALA A 141 -3.00 -2.77 13.55
C ALA A 141 -3.08 -3.05 15.05
N GLU A 142 -3.25 -4.32 15.44
CA GLU A 142 -3.27 -4.74 16.84
C GLU A 142 -1.95 -4.40 17.56
N ARG A 143 -0.80 -4.74 16.96
CA ARG A 143 0.51 -4.52 17.60
C ARG A 143 0.94 -3.07 17.66
N LEU A 144 0.57 -2.27 16.66
CA LEU A 144 0.90 -0.84 16.60
C LEU A 144 -0.14 0.04 17.33
N GLY A 145 -1.31 -0.52 17.66
CA GLY A 145 -2.44 0.25 18.20
C GLY A 145 -3.09 1.19 17.17
N TRP A 146 -2.91 0.91 15.87
CA TRP A 146 -3.43 1.75 14.78
C TRP A 146 -4.89 1.42 14.46
N ALA A 147 -5.59 2.39 13.89
CA ALA A 147 -6.91 2.13 13.32
C ALA A 147 -6.80 1.28 12.05
N ILE A 148 -7.80 0.43 11.79
CA ILE A 148 -7.85 -0.40 10.57
C ILE A 148 -9.18 -0.20 9.83
N ALA A 149 -9.07 -0.02 8.51
CA ALA A 149 -10.21 -0.09 7.60
C ALA A 149 -9.93 -1.10 6.50
N THR A 150 -10.87 -2.03 6.30
CA THR A 150 -10.79 -3.08 5.30
C THR A 150 -11.73 -2.80 4.13
N GLY A 151 -11.48 -3.42 2.98
CA GLY A 151 -12.33 -3.24 1.80
C GLY A 151 -12.30 -1.80 1.26
N VAL A 152 -11.19 -1.08 1.43
CA VAL A 152 -11.03 0.27 0.91
C VAL A 152 -11.07 0.24 -0.63
N ALA A 153 -12.01 0.98 -1.20
CA ALA A 153 -12.20 1.09 -2.64
C ALA A 153 -11.44 2.27 -3.23
N ALA A 154 -11.31 3.35 -2.48
CA ALA A 154 -10.57 4.56 -2.84
C ALA A 154 -10.20 5.37 -1.58
N ILE A 155 -9.13 6.17 -1.67
CA ILE A 155 -8.80 7.23 -0.73
C ILE A 155 -9.27 8.55 -1.34
N GLU A 156 -10.16 9.26 -0.68
CA GLU A 156 -10.75 10.50 -1.21
C GLU A 156 -10.01 11.74 -0.72
N ARG A 157 -9.55 11.73 0.54
CA ARG A 157 -8.82 12.85 1.15
C ARG A 157 -7.87 12.31 2.22
N CYS A 158 -6.72 12.96 2.35
CA CYS A 158 -5.77 12.69 3.43
C CYS A 158 -5.17 14.01 3.88
N ASP A 159 -5.19 14.28 5.18
CA ASP A 159 -4.50 15.38 5.82
C ASP A 159 -3.64 14.86 6.98
N ALA A 160 -2.99 15.76 7.71
CA ALA A 160 -2.02 15.37 8.74
C ALA A 160 -2.62 14.57 9.92
N GLU A 161 -3.93 14.67 10.15
CA GLU A 161 -4.63 14.07 11.30
C GLU A 161 -5.58 12.94 10.89
N SER A 162 -6.07 12.93 9.65
CA SER A 162 -7.11 12.01 9.21
C SER A 162 -7.02 11.60 7.74
N VAL A 163 -7.60 10.45 7.45
CA VAL A 163 -7.82 9.96 6.08
C VAL A 163 -9.31 9.66 5.88
N THR A 164 -9.86 10.18 4.79
CA THR A 164 -11.21 9.86 4.32
C THR A 164 -11.13 8.80 3.23
N VAL A 165 -11.77 7.67 3.45
CA VAL A 165 -11.79 6.53 2.52
C VAL A 165 -13.22 6.16 2.13
N LEU A 166 -13.35 5.61 0.93
CA LEU A 166 -14.57 4.97 0.47
C LEU A 166 -14.44 3.47 0.69
N GLN A 167 -15.20 2.92 1.63
CA GLN A 167 -15.24 1.49 1.92
C GLN A 167 -16.30 0.80 1.05
N ALA A 168 -15.92 -0.30 0.40
CA ALA A 168 -16.85 -1.21 -0.25
C ALA A 168 -17.52 -2.11 0.79
N LEU A 169 -18.84 -2.21 0.69
CA LEU A 169 -19.69 -3.07 1.51
C LEU A 169 -20.31 -4.18 0.64
N PRO A 170 -20.88 -5.23 1.25
CA PRO A 170 -21.66 -6.22 0.52
C PRO A 170 -22.75 -5.57 -0.36
N GLN A 171 -23.13 -6.26 -1.43
CA GLN A 171 -24.17 -5.83 -2.37
C GLN A 171 -23.83 -4.53 -3.12
N GLY A 172 -22.54 -4.21 -3.27
CA GLY A 172 -22.09 -3.04 -4.05
C GLY A 172 -22.32 -1.70 -3.35
N GLN A 173 -22.79 -1.72 -2.10
CA GLN A 173 -22.93 -0.52 -1.28
C GLN A 173 -21.55 0.08 -0.99
N ARG A 174 -21.52 1.40 -0.76
CA ARG A 174 -20.30 2.12 -0.40
C ARG A 174 -20.55 3.03 0.77
N ARG A 175 -19.60 3.08 1.70
CA ARG A 175 -19.65 3.93 2.89
C ARG A 175 -18.40 4.80 2.93
N ARG A 176 -18.58 6.09 3.17
CA ARG A 176 -17.48 7.00 3.49
C ARG A 176 -17.11 6.84 4.96
N LEU A 177 -15.81 6.70 5.24
CA LEU A 177 -15.25 6.64 6.58
C LEU A 177 -14.17 7.70 6.72
N GLU A 178 -14.15 8.38 7.85
CA GLU A 178 -13.04 9.25 8.27
C GLU A 178 -12.33 8.57 9.45
N ILE A 179 -11.02 8.44 9.34
CA ILE A 179 -10.19 7.65 10.25
C ILE A 179 -9.03 8.54 10.69
N ARG A 180 -8.76 8.60 11.99
CA ARG A 180 -7.61 9.34 12.52
C ARG A 180 -6.31 8.60 12.25
N LEU A 181 -5.25 9.34 11.96
CA LEU A 181 -3.89 8.85 11.77
C LEU A 181 -3.06 9.02 13.06
N PRO A 182 -2.05 8.17 13.29
CA PRO A 182 -1.86 6.84 12.68
C PRO A 182 -2.85 5.80 13.24
#